data_AF-A0A8J2MW42-F1
#
_entry.id   AF-A0A8J2MW42-F1
#
_cell.length_a   1.000
_cell.length_b   1.000
_cell.length_c   1.000
_cell.angle_alpha   90.00
_cell.angle_beta   90.00
_cell.angle_gamma   90.00
#
_symmetry.space_group_name_H-M   'P 1'
#
loop_
_entity.id
_entity.type
_entity.pdbx_description
1 polymer ?
#
loop_
_entity_poly.entity_id
_entity_poly.type
_entity_poly.pdbx_seq_one_letter_code
_entity_poly.pdbx_strand_id
1 'polypeptide(L)'
;MAALVKRQVIHQPLPAVSLRSAYALGVEVCLDRRPVRVFAFYRPPGGRLEESDIHALLDQATPTIIAGDFNCKHTAWNSTHDDANGQKLLNDAEREGYAVMGPEVPTHYPYQHTAAPDVIDLTLVQGLNTDPSIDVLDDHVMSDHQPVLVTIDLAPIRREIPPPRHRQDWHIFADHLSKNLRSFRVDSPDDVDRLALELTESITRALEASRLSTTSHRKRPQLPAGIRDMIEDKRRLRRLYQRTRCPTIKSQLNALAERVSAVLEDHAVDSWYKTIERAGEDWSGIHRLCHQVSRKSEPIRPLLASDGTPRYRAADRAEIFADYLETQFQPNPTKDTLHAEEVERRVDEYLGQAIAPTEDPIADGSLPEITLRTTPRRGNHHQTRHQGCKRPPQRPACFYRRSGGQLRGPLPRQAHLDPPYRGA
;
A
#
# COMPACT_ATOMS: atom_id res chain seq x y z
N MET A 1 -14.85 10.56 -3.03
CA MET A 1 -14.78 9.09 -2.86
C MET A 1 -13.34 8.66 -2.69
N ALA A 2 -13.09 7.63 -1.88
CA ALA A 2 -11.76 7.05 -1.70
C ALA A 2 -11.88 5.52 -1.48
N ALA A 3 -10.85 4.77 -1.88
CA ALA A 3 -10.71 3.35 -1.61
C ALA A 3 -9.45 3.14 -0.78
N LEU A 4 -9.60 2.50 0.39
CA LEU A 4 -8.51 2.25 1.33
C LEU A 4 -8.21 0.75 1.35
N VAL A 5 -7.06 0.37 0.80
CA VAL A 5 -6.64 -1.04 0.78
C VAL A 5 -5.64 -1.30 1.89
N LYS A 6 -5.86 -2.38 2.66
CA LYS A 6 -4.95 -2.80 3.72
C LYS A 6 -3.56 -3.03 3.13
N ARG A 7 -2.53 -2.43 3.73
CA ARG A 7 -1.14 -2.39 3.23
C ARG A 7 -0.57 -3.72 2.72
N GLN A 8 -0.97 -4.86 3.30
CA GLN A 8 -0.45 -6.17 2.95
C GLN A 8 -1.15 -6.82 1.75
N VAL A 9 -2.34 -6.35 1.39
CA VAL A 9 -3.10 -6.90 0.26
C VAL A 9 -2.47 -6.38 -1.03
N ILE A 10 -2.11 -7.30 -1.92
CA ILE A 10 -1.58 -6.93 -3.23
C ILE A 10 -2.76 -6.48 -4.09
N HIS A 11 -2.64 -5.30 -4.70
CA HIS A 11 -3.74 -4.66 -5.42
C HIS A 11 -3.22 -3.72 -6.50
N GLN A 12 -4.07 -3.40 -7.46
CA GLN A 12 -3.81 -2.33 -8.42
C GLN A 12 -5.02 -1.42 -8.60
N PRO A 13 -4.83 -0.12 -8.81
CA PRO A 13 -5.93 0.77 -9.16
C PRO A 13 -6.47 0.38 -10.54
N LEU A 14 -7.79 0.31 -10.68
CA LEU A 14 -8.43 0.17 -11.98
C LEU A 14 -8.47 1.52 -12.70
N PRO A 15 -8.53 1.54 -14.04
CA PRO A 15 -8.71 2.77 -14.80
C PRO A 15 -9.93 3.55 -14.31
N ALA A 16 -9.83 4.88 -14.32
CA ALA A 16 -10.97 5.73 -14.02
C ALA A 16 -12.03 5.54 -15.10
N VAL A 17 -13.28 5.30 -14.68
CA VAL A 17 -14.43 5.16 -15.57
C VAL A 17 -15.27 6.43 -15.47
N SER A 18 -15.54 7.07 -16.60
CA SER A 18 -16.43 8.22 -16.67
C SER A 18 -17.88 7.74 -16.74
N LEU A 19 -18.61 7.93 -15.65
CA LEU A 19 -20.03 7.58 -15.53
C LEU A 19 -20.91 8.83 -15.72
N ARG A 20 -22.17 8.63 -16.10
CA ARG A 20 -23.11 9.72 -16.43
C ARG A 20 -23.87 10.23 -15.21
N SER A 21 -24.31 9.32 -14.35
CA SER A 21 -25.20 9.56 -13.21
C SER A 21 -24.57 9.30 -11.85
N ALA A 22 -23.35 8.74 -11.84
CA ALA A 22 -22.67 8.29 -10.64
C ALA A 22 -21.17 8.59 -10.67
N TYR A 23 -20.49 8.23 -9.59
CA TYR A 23 -19.05 8.22 -9.47
C TYR A 23 -18.62 6.83 -9.03
N ALA A 24 -17.48 6.37 -9.54
CA ALA A 24 -16.89 5.11 -9.11
C ALA A 24 -15.37 5.18 -9.04
N LEU A 25 -14.80 4.41 -8.12
CA LEU A 25 -13.36 4.23 -7.98
C LEU A 25 -13.08 2.74 -7.75
N GLY A 26 -12.30 2.14 -8.65
CA GLY A 26 -12.03 0.71 -8.65
C GLY A 26 -10.62 0.33 -8.19
N VAL A 27 -10.53 -0.81 -7.52
CA VAL A 27 -9.29 -1.54 -7.30
C VAL A 27 -9.47 -2.98 -7.73
N GLU A 28 -8.42 -3.57 -8.30
CA GLU A 28 -8.36 -5.00 -8.52
C GLU A 28 -7.53 -5.64 -7.42
N VAL A 29 -8.07 -6.71 -6.87
CA VAL A 29 -7.41 -7.56 -5.88
C VAL A 29 -7.45 -9.00 -6.38
N CYS A 30 -6.52 -9.84 -5.91
CA CYS A 30 -6.57 -11.26 -6.20
C CYS A 30 -7.14 -12.02 -5.00
N LEU A 31 -8.33 -12.60 -5.15
CA LEU A 31 -9.00 -13.44 -4.16
C LEU A 31 -8.95 -14.89 -4.64
N ASP A 32 -8.45 -15.80 -3.79
CA ASP A 32 -8.27 -17.23 -4.12
C ASP A 32 -7.71 -17.48 -5.54
N ARG A 33 -6.60 -16.79 -5.86
CA ARG A 33 -5.88 -16.89 -7.14
C ARG A 33 -6.66 -16.45 -8.37
N ARG A 34 -7.76 -15.71 -8.21
CA ARG A 34 -8.51 -15.08 -9.30
C ARG A 34 -8.55 -13.56 -9.13
N PRO A 35 -8.42 -12.76 -10.20
CA PRO A 35 -8.64 -11.32 -10.11
C PRO A 35 -10.11 -11.04 -9.78
N VAL A 36 -10.34 -10.07 -8.92
CA VAL A 36 -11.67 -9.58 -8.54
C VAL A 36 -11.62 -8.06 -8.54
N ARG A 37 -12.59 -7.44 -9.21
CA ARG A 37 -12.74 -6.00 -9.29
C ARG A 37 -13.64 -5.52 -8.15
N VAL A 38 -13.18 -4.53 -7.39
CA VAL A 38 -13.95 -3.93 -6.30
C VAL A 38 -14.08 -2.44 -6.54
N PHE A 39 -15.30 -1.96 -6.68
CA PHE A 39 -15.64 -0.56 -6.90
C PHE A 39 -16.29 0.04 -5.66
N ALA A 40 -15.76 1.18 -5.22
CA ALA A 40 -16.56 2.12 -4.44
C ALA A 40 -17.49 2.87 -5.40
N PHE A 41 -18.76 3.03 -5.04
CA PHE A 41 -19.79 3.65 -5.87
C PHE A 41 -20.54 4.72 -5.09
N TYR A 42 -20.90 5.81 -5.77
CA TYR A 42 -21.72 6.87 -5.21
C TYR A 42 -22.56 7.47 -6.32
N ARG A 43 -23.87 7.35 -6.18
CA ARG A 43 -24.82 8.03 -7.07
C ARG A 43 -25.54 9.11 -6.26
N PRO A 44 -25.41 10.40 -6.63
CA PRO A 44 -26.09 11.49 -5.94
C PRO A 44 -27.62 11.31 -5.89
N PRO A 45 -28.29 11.83 -4.84
CA PRO A 45 -29.74 11.79 -4.75
C PRO A 45 -30.41 12.61 -5.86
N GLY A 46 -31.65 12.26 -6.21
CA GLY A 46 -32.52 13.01 -7.13
C GLY A 46 -32.29 12.79 -8.63
N GLY A 47 -31.14 12.24 -9.05
CA GLY A 47 -30.89 11.88 -10.46
C GLY A 47 -31.59 10.60 -10.90
N ARG A 48 -31.58 10.27 -12.20
CA ARG A 48 -31.98 8.92 -12.67
C ARG A 48 -30.76 8.00 -12.65
N LEU A 49 -30.92 6.76 -12.20
CA LEU A 49 -29.90 5.73 -12.36
C LEU A 49 -29.74 5.40 -13.85
N GLU A 50 -28.52 5.47 -14.38
CA GLU A 50 -28.21 4.98 -15.73
C GLU A 50 -27.68 3.54 -15.66
N GLU A 51 -28.40 2.58 -16.25
CA GLU A 51 -27.99 1.17 -16.29
C GLU A 51 -26.63 1.00 -16.97
N SER A 52 -26.34 1.82 -18.00
CA SER A 52 -25.05 1.85 -18.67
C SER A 52 -23.89 2.15 -17.73
N ASP A 53 -24.12 2.90 -16.64
CA ASP A 53 -23.07 3.18 -15.66
C ASP A 53 -22.71 1.93 -14.87
N ILE A 54 -23.69 1.09 -14.53
CA ILE A 54 -23.45 -0.21 -13.86
C ILE A 54 -22.77 -1.15 -14.84
N HIS A 55 -23.26 -1.25 -16.07
CA HIS A 55 -22.69 -2.13 -17.11
C HIS A 55 -21.24 -1.78 -17.45
N ALA A 56 -20.86 -0.50 -17.40
CA ALA A 56 -19.48 -0.06 -17.61
C ALA A 56 -18.51 -0.54 -16.51
N LEU A 57 -19.03 -0.90 -15.33
CA LEU A 57 -18.24 -1.41 -14.20
C LEU A 57 -18.18 -2.94 -14.18
N LEU A 58 -19.20 -3.61 -14.71
CA LEU A 58 -19.28 -5.06 -14.81
C LEU A 58 -18.32 -5.62 -15.89
N ASP A 59 -18.00 -6.91 -15.76
CA ASP A 59 -17.27 -7.68 -16.77
C ASP A 59 -17.64 -9.16 -16.61
N GLN A 60 -17.99 -9.81 -17.71
CA GLN A 60 -18.41 -11.21 -17.70
C GLN A 60 -17.25 -12.17 -17.36
N ALA A 61 -16.01 -11.77 -17.65
CA ALA A 61 -14.83 -12.61 -17.40
C ALA A 61 -14.30 -12.48 -15.97
N THR A 62 -14.45 -11.31 -15.35
CA THR A 62 -13.85 -10.97 -14.06
C THR A 62 -14.91 -10.71 -12.99
N PRO A 63 -14.95 -11.49 -11.90
CA PRO A 63 -15.86 -11.25 -10.80
C PRO A 63 -15.78 -9.81 -10.29
N THR A 64 -16.92 -9.18 -10.08
CA THR A 64 -17.03 -7.75 -9.78
C THR A 64 -17.93 -7.51 -8.57
N ILE A 65 -17.47 -6.62 -7.69
CA ILE A 65 -18.19 -6.13 -6.52
C ILE A 65 -18.29 -4.62 -6.62
N ILE A 66 -19.48 -4.07 -6.48
CA ILE A 66 -19.74 -2.62 -6.51
C ILE A 66 -20.47 -2.26 -5.21
N ALA A 67 -19.85 -1.46 -4.35
CA ALA A 67 -20.41 -1.13 -3.04
C ALA A 67 -20.38 0.37 -2.76
N GLY A 68 -21.45 0.87 -2.14
CA GLY A 68 -21.52 2.26 -1.67
C GLY A 68 -22.95 2.79 -1.66
N ASP A 69 -23.10 4.11 -1.75
CA ASP A 69 -24.40 4.78 -1.65
C ASP A 69 -25.05 4.90 -3.05
N PHE A 70 -26.10 4.12 -3.26
CA PHE A 70 -26.85 4.08 -4.52
C PHE A 70 -28.01 5.07 -4.56
N ASN A 71 -28.45 5.59 -3.41
CA ASN A 71 -29.68 6.37 -3.30
C ASN A 71 -30.91 5.71 -3.98
N CYS A 72 -30.94 4.37 -4.02
CA CYS A 72 -32.01 3.56 -4.64
C CYS A 72 -32.79 2.81 -3.56
N LYS A 73 -34.11 2.72 -3.72
CA LYS A 73 -34.99 2.14 -2.70
C LYS A 73 -35.84 1.03 -3.28
N HIS A 74 -35.73 -0.16 -2.71
CA HIS A 74 -36.58 -1.29 -3.04
C HIS A 74 -36.66 -2.26 -1.86
N THR A 75 -37.84 -2.81 -1.64
CA THR A 75 -38.14 -3.78 -0.57
C THR A 75 -37.33 -5.07 -0.69
N ALA A 76 -36.89 -5.42 -1.90
CA ALA A 76 -36.00 -6.56 -2.16
C ALA A 76 -34.65 -6.50 -1.42
N TRP A 77 -34.20 -5.32 -1.00
CA TRP A 77 -33.01 -5.13 -0.16
C TRP A 77 -33.33 -4.41 1.16
N ASN A 78 -34.52 -4.68 1.71
CA ASN A 78 -34.96 -4.20 3.02
C ASN A 78 -35.16 -2.67 3.12
N SER A 79 -35.26 -1.97 2.00
CA SER A 79 -35.71 -0.58 2.01
C SER A 79 -37.19 -0.49 2.41
N THR A 80 -37.60 0.63 2.97
CA THR A 80 -38.96 0.84 3.48
C THR A 80 -40.03 1.01 2.39
N HIS A 81 -39.62 1.36 1.17
CA HIS A 81 -40.49 1.55 0.01
C HIS A 81 -39.71 1.36 -1.28
N ASP A 82 -40.44 1.27 -2.39
CA ASP A 82 -39.86 1.18 -3.72
C ASP A 82 -39.84 2.57 -4.36
N ASP A 83 -38.72 2.91 -5.00
CA ASP A 83 -38.62 4.08 -5.88
C ASP A 83 -38.29 3.68 -7.32
N ALA A 84 -38.44 4.63 -8.26
CA ALA A 84 -38.24 4.35 -9.67
C ALA A 84 -36.81 3.87 -9.98
N ASN A 85 -35.81 4.28 -9.20
CA ASN A 85 -34.42 3.85 -9.39
C ASN A 85 -34.17 2.45 -8.83
N GLY A 86 -34.79 2.09 -7.71
CA GLY A 86 -34.74 0.76 -7.14
C GLY A 86 -35.43 -0.26 -8.03
N GLN A 87 -36.62 0.05 -8.56
CA GLN A 87 -37.27 -0.82 -9.54
C GLN A 87 -36.39 -1.01 -10.78
N LYS A 88 -35.78 0.07 -11.27
CA LYS A 88 -34.88 0.02 -12.43
C LYS A 88 -33.66 -0.86 -12.15
N LEU A 89 -33.03 -0.69 -10.99
CA LEU A 89 -31.86 -1.47 -10.58
C LEU A 89 -32.20 -2.95 -10.44
N LEU A 90 -33.34 -3.30 -9.83
CA LEU A 90 -33.76 -4.70 -9.69
C LEU A 90 -34.01 -5.35 -11.04
N ASN A 91 -34.75 -4.68 -11.93
CA ASN A 91 -35.05 -5.20 -13.27
C ASN A 91 -33.78 -5.39 -14.11
N ASP A 92 -32.79 -4.50 -13.95
CA ASP A 92 -31.48 -4.63 -14.60
C ASP A 92 -30.68 -5.80 -14.01
N ALA A 93 -30.68 -5.96 -12.68
CA ALA A 93 -30.03 -7.06 -11.98
C ALA A 93 -30.53 -8.43 -12.43
N GLU A 94 -31.85 -8.59 -12.53
CA GLU A 94 -32.49 -9.82 -13.03
C GLU A 94 -32.14 -10.13 -14.48
N ARG A 95 -32.00 -9.09 -15.32
CA ARG A 95 -31.68 -9.23 -16.73
C ARG A 95 -30.19 -9.58 -16.97
N GLU A 96 -29.30 -8.93 -16.25
CA GLU A 96 -27.84 -9.06 -16.44
C GLU A 96 -27.20 -10.11 -15.51
N GLY A 97 -27.97 -10.70 -14.60
CA GLY A 97 -27.54 -11.80 -13.73
C GLY A 97 -26.54 -11.39 -12.66
N TYR A 98 -26.71 -10.21 -12.05
CA TYR A 98 -25.96 -9.81 -10.86
C TYR A 98 -26.89 -9.69 -9.65
N ALA A 99 -26.37 -9.90 -8.44
CA ALA A 99 -27.13 -9.78 -7.21
C ALA A 99 -27.08 -8.34 -6.67
N VAL A 100 -28.20 -7.86 -6.13
CA VAL A 100 -28.29 -6.61 -5.35
C VAL A 100 -28.52 -6.99 -3.89
N MET A 101 -27.64 -6.55 -3.01
CA MET A 101 -27.68 -6.91 -1.60
C MET A 101 -27.70 -5.65 -0.73
N GLY A 102 -28.58 -5.63 0.26
CA GLY A 102 -28.64 -4.60 1.30
C GLY A 102 -28.73 -5.24 2.69
N PRO A 103 -28.28 -4.55 3.75
CA PRO A 103 -28.38 -5.04 5.12
C PRO A 103 -29.83 -5.16 5.60
N GLU A 104 -30.05 -5.92 6.67
CA GLU A 104 -31.37 -6.08 7.30
C GLU A 104 -31.84 -4.84 8.08
N VAL A 105 -30.92 -3.93 8.39
CA VAL A 105 -31.21 -2.71 9.17
C VAL A 105 -30.87 -1.45 8.37
N PRO A 106 -31.58 -0.33 8.60
CA PRO A 106 -31.33 0.92 7.91
C PRO A 106 -29.87 1.37 7.98
N THR A 107 -29.35 1.85 6.86
CA THR A 107 -27.99 2.41 6.76
C THR A 107 -28.00 3.92 6.80
N HIS A 108 -29.09 4.56 6.37
CA HIS A 108 -29.26 6.00 6.40
C HIS A 108 -30.26 6.43 7.46
N TYR A 109 -29.88 7.41 8.28
CA TYR A 109 -30.69 8.01 9.35
C TYR A 109 -30.76 9.53 9.13
N PRO A 110 -31.73 10.01 8.33
CA PRO A 110 -31.87 11.43 8.03
C PRO A 110 -31.88 12.31 9.28
N TYR A 111 -31.29 13.51 9.18
CA TYR A 111 -31.37 14.52 10.24
C TYR A 111 -32.76 15.13 10.39
N GLN A 112 -33.54 15.13 9.30
CA GLN A 112 -34.92 15.61 9.30
C GLN A 112 -35.80 14.63 10.07
N HIS A 113 -36.53 15.13 11.07
CA HIS A 113 -37.36 14.32 11.96
C HIS A 113 -38.53 13.61 11.26
N THR A 114 -38.95 14.13 10.10
CA THR A 114 -40.05 13.59 9.29
C THR A 114 -39.61 12.49 8.34
N ALA A 115 -38.30 12.34 8.10
CA ALA A 115 -37.76 11.35 7.18
C ALA A 115 -37.40 10.06 7.92
N ALA A 116 -37.93 8.93 7.44
CA ALA A 116 -37.67 7.62 8.02
C ALA A 116 -36.26 7.14 7.67
N PRO A 117 -35.59 6.38 8.57
CA PRO A 117 -34.39 5.63 8.22
C PRO A 117 -34.65 4.66 7.07
N ASP A 118 -33.64 4.42 6.24
CA ASP A 118 -33.77 3.55 5.07
C ASP A 118 -32.47 2.81 4.71
N VAL A 119 -32.59 1.84 3.81
CA VAL A 119 -31.45 1.08 3.26
C VAL A 119 -31.15 1.58 1.85
N ILE A 120 -30.07 2.35 1.71
CA ILE A 120 -29.61 2.92 0.43
C ILE A 120 -28.12 2.67 0.13
N ASP A 121 -27.39 2.15 1.11
CA ASP A 121 -26.00 1.69 0.94
C ASP A 121 -26.04 0.21 0.55
N LEU A 122 -25.77 -0.08 -0.72
CA LEU A 122 -25.96 -1.40 -1.34
C LEU A 122 -24.65 -2.00 -1.81
N THR A 123 -24.67 -3.32 -2.02
CA THR A 123 -23.57 -4.08 -2.65
C THR A 123 -24.11 -4.88 -3.82
N LEU A 124 -23.55 -4.64 -5.01
CA LEU A 124 -23.78 -5.44 -6.20
C LEU A 124 -22.68 -6.46 -6.38
N VAL A 125 -23.05 -7.67 -6.79
CA VAL A 125 -22.11 -8.79 -6.96
C VAL A 125 -22.40 -9.54 -8.24
N GLN A 126 -21.36 -9.74 -9.08
CA GLN A 126 -21.44 -10.57 -10.28
C GLN A 126 -20.23 -11.51 -10.35
N GLY A 127 -20.49 -12.79 -10.67
CA GLY A 127 -19.44 -13.78 -10.95
C GLY A 127 -18.63 -14.27 -9.74
N LEU A 128 -19.02 -13.94 -8.51
CA LEU A 128 -18.40 -14.53 -7.31
C LEU A 128 -18.93 -15.95 -7.07
N ASN A 129 -18.03 -16.87 -6.71
CA ASN A 129 -18.35 -18.26 -6.38
C ASN A 129 -18.73 -18.46 -4.89
N THR A 130 -18.98 -17.37 -4.17
CA THR A 130 -19.28 -17.37 -2.74
C THR A 130 -20.32 -16.30 -2.48
N ASP A 131 -21.25 -16.57 -1.56
CA ASP A 131 -22.24 -15.59 -1.14
C ASP A 131 -21.64 -14.65 -0.08
N PRO A 132 -21.56 -13.34 -0.34
CA PRO A 132 -21.09 -12.40 0.66
C PRO A 132 -22.12 -12.21 1.79
N SER A 133 -21.67 -12.02 3.02
CA SER A 133 -22.55 -11.56 4.10
C SER A 133 -22.49 -10.04 4.24
N ILE A 134 -23.59 -9.43 4.66
CA ILE A 134 -23.70 -7.97 4.84
C ILE A 134 -24.20 -7.64 6.22
N ASP A 135 -23.42 -6.83 6.93
CA ASP A 135 -23.71 -6.34 8.27
C ASP A 135 -23.58 -4.82 8.33
N VAL A 136 -24.19 -4.19 9.34
CA VAL A 136 -24.04 -2.76 9.60
C VAL A 136 -23.21 -2.54 10.85
N LEU A 137 -22.20 -1.68 10.75
CA LEU A 137 -21.29 -1.38 11.85
C LEU A 137 -21.83 -0.22 12.70
N ASP A 138 -21.90 -0.43 14.01
CA ASP A 138 -22.11 0.64 15.00
C ASP A 138 -20.80 1.42 15.20
N ASP A 139 -20.56 2.35 14.26
CA ASP A 139 -19.31 3.07 14.16
C ASP A 139 -19.28 4.38 14.99
N HIS A 140 -18.10 5.00 15.00
CA HIS A 140 -17.84 6.23 15.73
C HIS A 140 -18.04 7.52 14.91
N VAL A 141 -18.38 7.41 13.63
CA VAL A 141 -18.44 8.55 12.72
C VAL A 141 -19.80 9.24 12.90
N MET A 142 -19.79 10.56 13.05
CA MET A 142 -20.99 11.40 13.17
C MET A 142 -21.64 11.63 11.80
N SER A 143 -21.79 10.57 11.00
CA SER A 143 -22.53 10.59 9.74
C SER A 143 -23.96 10.14 10.00
N ASP A 144 -24.87 10.67 9.18
CA ASP A 144 -26.22 10.15 9.00
C ASP A 144 -26.22 8.77 8.33
N HIS A 145 -25.11 8.31 7.75
CA HIS A 145 -24.91 6.94 7.31
C HIS A 145 -24.22 6.06 8.38
N GLN A 146 -24.57 4.78 8.39
CA GLN A 146 -23.87 3.73 9.11
C GLN A 146 -23.01 2.92 8.11
N PRO A 147 -21.74 2.64 8.43
CA PRO A 147 -20.90 1.85 7.54
C PRO A 147 -21.43 0.43 7.37
N VAL A 148 -21.39 -0.06 6.13
CA VAL A 148 -21.74 -1.43 5.78
C VAL A 148 -20.46 -2.26 5.72
N LEU A 149 -20.47 -3.41 6.41
CA LEU A 149 -19.44 -4.44 6.33
C LEU A 149 -19.91 -5.54 5.38
N VAL A 150 -19.18 -5.71 4.28
CA VAL A 150 -19.34 -6.86 3.38
C VAL A 150 -18.25 -7.87 3.69
N THR A 151 -18.62 -9.09 4.04
CA THR A 151 -17.68 -10.19 4.30
C THR A 151 -17.76 -11.20 3.17
N ILE A 152 -16.60 -11.50 2.59
CA ILE A 152 -16.46 -12.49 1.50
C ILE A 152 -15.55 -13.59 2.02
N ASP A 153 -15.97 -14.84 1.94
CA ASP A 153 -15.20 -15.99 2.43
C ASP A 153 -14.11 -16.41 1.43
N LEU A 154 -13.28 -15.45 1.03
CA LEU A 154 -12.15 -15.66 0.13
C LEU A 154 -10.90 -14.94 0.67
N ALA A 155 -9.78 -15.65 0.69
CA ALA A 155 -8.52 -15.09 1.15
C ALA A 155 -7.86 -14.25 0.04
N PRO A 156 -7.54 -12.96 0.30
CA PRO A 156 -6.76 -12.18 -0.64
C PRO A 156 -5.30 -12.63 -0.64
N ILE A 157 -4.64 -12.54 -1.81
CA ILE A 157 -3.18 -12.69 -1.88
C ILE A 157 -2.53 -11.52 -1.14
N ARG A 158 -1.74 -11.86 -0.12
CA ARG A 158 -1.04 -10.90 0.73
C ARG A 158 0.45 -11.03 0.51
N ARG A 159 1.16 -9.91 0.63
CA ARG A 159 2.61 -9.96 0.79
C ARG A 159 2.91 -10.52 2.17
N GLU A 160 3.71 -11.58 2.20
CA GLU A 160 4.29 -12.05 3.45
C GLU A 160 5.09 -10.91 4.08
N ILE A 161 4.78 -10.61 5.33
CA ILE A 161 5.70 -9.81 6.13
C ILE A 161 6.71 -10.83 6.65
N PRO A 162 8.01 -10.63 6.37
CA PRO A 162 9.03 -11.42 7.04
C PRO A 162 8.74 -11.42 8.54
N PRO A 163 8.86 -12.57 9.23
CA PRO A 163 8.74 -12.59 10.67
C PRO A 163 9.63 -11.49 11.25
N PRO A 164 9.19 -10.80 12.32
CA PRO A 164 10.00 -9.75 12.93
C PRO A 164 11.39 -10.32 13.20
N ARG A 165 12.42 -9.67 12.65
CA ARG A 165 13.81 -10.10 12.87
C ARG A 165 14.00 -10.35 14.35
N HIS A 166 14.36 -11.57 14.72
CA HIS A 166 14.67 -11.89 16.10
C HIS A 166 15.81 -10.99 16.54
N ARG A 167 15.73 -10.50 17.78
CA ARG A 167 16.90 -9.86 18.36
C ARG A 167 17.95 -10.94 18.54
N GLN A 168 19.16 -10.65 18.10
CA GLN A 168 20.29 -11.54 18.25
C GLN A 168 21.18 -11.02 19.37
N ASP A 169 21.63 -11.92 20.23
CA ASP A 169 22.76 -11.65 21.11
C ASP A 169 24.05 -11.81 20.30
N TRP A 170 24.63 -10.70 19.87
CA TRP A 170 25.83 -10.71 19.05
C TRP A 170 27.05 -11.28 19.77
N HIS A 171 27.06 -11.30 21.10
CA HIS A 171 28.15 -11.90 21.86
C HIS A 171 28.07 -13.43 21.78
N ILE A 172 26.88 -14.00 22.01
CA ILE A 172 26.64 -15.45 21.83
C ILE A 172 26.90 -15.85 20.37
N PHE A 173 26.46 -15.04 19.41
CA PHE A 173 26.70 -15.30 17.99
C PHE A 173 28.21 -15.34 17.66
N ALA A 174 28.97 -14.34 18.11
CA ALA A 174 30.41 -14.27 17.86
C ALA A 174 31.18 -15.41 18.55
N ASP A 175 30.81 -15.74 19.79
CA ASP A 175 31.38 -16.86 20.54
C ASP A 175 31.05 -18.22 19.90
N HIS A 176 29.84 -18.39 19.37
CA HIS A 176 29.47 -19.60 18.65
C HIS A 176 30.24 -19.74 17.34
N LEU A 177 30.41 -18.67 16.57
CA LEU A 177 31.20 -18.72 15.34
C LEU A 177 32.67 -19.00 15.64
N SER A 178 33.29 -18.30 16.58
CA SER A 178 34.72 -18.47 16.88
C SER A 178 35.07 -19.89 17.32
N LYS A 179 34.15 -20.58 18.02
CA LYS A 179 34.34 -21.96 18.48
C LYS A 179 34.08 -23.02 17.41
N ASN A 180 33.22 -22.73 16.43
CA ASN A 180 32.72 -23.74 15.50
C ASN A 180 33.17 -23.53 14.04
N LEU A 181 33.75 -22.38 13.70
CA LEU A 181 34.32 -22.16 12.37
C LEU A 181 35.65 -22.90 12.26
N ARG A 182 35.74 -23.82 11.31
CA ARG A 182 36.98 -24.52 10.98
C ARG A 182 37.57 -23.88 9.73
N SER A 183 38.87 -23.65 9.75
CA SER A 183 39.63 -23.32 8.55
C SER A 183 40.49 -24.52 8.18
N PHE A 184 40.46 -24.90 6.91
CA PHE A 184 41.37 -25.90 6.35
C PHE A 184 41.85 -25.44 4.98
N ARG A 185 42.95 -26.04 4.51
CA ARG A 185 43.59 -25.71 3.25
C ARG A 185 42.69 -26.10 2.08
N VAL A 186 42.51 -25.20 1.12
CA VAL A 186 41.72 -25.41 -0.09
C VAL A 186 42.65 -25.90 -1.20
N ASP A 187 42.50 -27.14 -1.62
CA ASP A 187 43.35 -27.74 -2.65
C ASP A 187 42.55 -28.12 -3.93
N SER A 188 41.21 -28.02 -3.89
CA SER A 188 40.30 -28.33 -5.00
C SER A 188 39.04 -27.45 -5.02
N PRO A 189 38.32 -27.35 -6.16
CA PRO A 189 37.02 -26.67 -6.22
C PRO A 189 35.99 -27.25 -5.24
N ASP A 190 35.98 -28.57 -5.04
CA ASP A 190 35.09 -29.24 -4.08
C ASP A 190 35.34 -28.80 -2.63
N ASP A 191 36.58 -28.40 -2.30
CA ASP A 191 36.92 -27.83 -0.99
C ASP A 191 36.28 -26.47 -0.77
N VAL A 192 36.17 -25.67 -1.83
CA VAL A 192 35.50 -24.35 -1.77
C VAL A 192 34.01 -24.54 -1.50
N ASP A 193 33.35 -25.45 -2.21
CA ASP A 193 31.93 -25.74 -2.03
C ASP A 193 31.67 -26.28 -0.62
N ARG A 194 32.54 -27.16 -0.12
CA ARG A 194 32.47 -27.67 1.24
C ARG A 194 32.64 -26.56 2.29
N LEU A 195 33.61 -25.66 2.12
CA LEU A 195 33.78 -24.52 3.03
C LEU A 195 32.57 -23.58 3.02
N ALA A 196 32.00 -23.32 1.84
CA ALA A 196 30.80 -22.50 1.70
C ALA A 196 29.60 -23.13 2.44
N LEU A 197 29.43 -24.45 2.32
CA LEU A 197 28.41 -25.20 3.04
C LEU A 197 28.62 -25.14 4.56
N GLU A 198 29.82 -25.46 5.05
CA GLU A 198 30.16 -25.45 6.48
C GLU A 198 30.01 -24.06 7.10
N LEU A 199 30.44 -23.01 6.39
CA LEU A 199 30.27 -21.63 6.81
C LEU A 199 28.79 -21.27 6.94
N THR A 200 27.98 -21.65 5.94
CA THR A 200 26.53 -21.40 5.91
C THR A 200 25.84 -22.11 7.06
N GLU A 201 26.19 -23.38 7.32
CA GLU A 201 25.65 -24.13 8.45
C GLU A 201 26.04 -23.52 9.80
N SER A 202 27.31 -23.14 9.96
CA SER A 202 27.82 -22.56 11.19
C SER A 202 27.16 -21.21 11.50
N ILE A 203 26.98 -20.35 10.49
CA ILE A 203 26.23 -19.10 10.61
C ILE A 203 24.78 -19.38 11.00
N THR A 204 24.13 -20.36 10.35
CA THR A 204 22.73 -20.68 10.62
C THR A 204 22.54 -21.17 12.06
N ARG A 205 23.38 -22.09 12.54
CA ARG A 205 23.36 -22.57 13.94
C ARG A 205 23.67 -21.45 14.93
N ALA A 206 24.65 -20.59 14.64
CA ALA A 206 24.97 -19.44 15.49
C ALA A 206 23.79 -18.48 15.61
N LEU A 207 23.06 -18.21 14.52
CA LEU A 207 21.86 -17.36 14.52
C LEU A 207 20.70 -17.96 15.31
N GLU A 208 20.58 -19.29 15.36
CA GLU A 208 19.59 -19.98 16.18
C GLU A 208 19.96 -19.95 17.66
N ALA A 209 21.22 -20.21 17.99
CA ALA A 209 21.73 -20.20 19.36
C ALA A 209 21.70 -18.80 20.00
N SER A 210 21.96 -17.75 19.21
CA SER A 210 21.93 -16.35 19.68
C SER A 210 20.53 -15.74 19.75
N ARG A 211 19.48 -16.50 19.40
CA ARG A 211 18.14 -15.98 19.24
C ARG A 211 17.52 -15.61 20.58
N LEU A 212 17.30 -14.32 20.81
CA LEU A 212 16.55 -13.86 21.97
C LEU A 212 15.05 -14.10 21.74
N SER A 213 14.40 -14.75 22.72
CA SER A 213 12.96 -15.02 22.67
C SER A 213 12.18 -13.70 22.60
N THR A 214 11.58 -13.43 21.45
CA THR A 214 10.69 -12.28 21.28
C THR A 214 9.29 -12.68 21.74
N THR A 215 9.02 -12.62 23.05
CA THR A 215 7.64 -12.54 23.56
C THR A 215 7.10 -11.13 23.31
N SER A 216 7.04 -10.73 22.05
CA SER A 216 6.41 -9.49 21.64
C SER A 216 5.41 -9.82 20.56
N HIS A 217 4.28 -10.40 20.98
CA HIS A 217 3.05 -10.01 20.34
C HIS A 217 3.03 -8.49 20.45
N ARG A 218 3.29 -7.81 19.33
CA ARG A 218 3.14 -6.35 19.23
C ARG A 218 1.69 -6.05 19.60
N LYS A 219 1.41 -5.83 20.88
CA LYS A 219 0.11 -5.39 21.34
C LYS A 219 -0.11 -4.07 20.62
N ARG A 220 -1.18 -3.98 19.83
CA ARG A 220 -1.58 -2.70 19.26
C ARG A 220 -1.69 -1.73 20.44
N PRO A 221 -1.11 -0.52 20.35
CA PRO A 221 -1.28 0.46 21.40
C PRO A 221 -2.78 0.65 21.61
N GLN A 222 -3.25 0.32 22.80
CA GLN A 222 -4.65 0.45 23.16
C GLN A 222 -4.89 1.88 23.59
N LEU A 223 -6.04 2.44 23.20
CA LEU A 223 -6.47 3.72 23.72
C LEU A 223 -6.60 3.64 25.26
N PRO A 224 -6.26 4.71 26.00
CA PRO A 224 -6.52 4.81 27.44
C PRO A 224 -7.97 4.45 27.79
N ALA A 225 -8.19 3.82 28.95
CA ALA A 225 -9.51 3.34 29.36
C ALA A 225 -10.58 4.43 29.30
N GLY A 226 -10.31 5.63 29.86
CA GLY A 226 -11.27 6.73 29.84
C GLY A 226 -11.71 7.18 28.45
N ILE A 227 -10.84 7.11 27.43
CA ILE A 227 -11.22 7.41 26.04
C ILE A 227 -12.15 6.33 25.50
N ARG A 228 -11.88 5.05 25.80
CA ARG A 228 -12.74 3.93 25.39
C ARG A 228 -14.13 4.02 26.03
N ASP A 229 -14.19 4.40 27.31
CA ASP A 229 -15.46 4.55 28.03
C ASP A 229 -16.30 5.68 27.43
N MET A 230 -15.68 6.85 27.16
CA MET A 230 -16.37 7.97 26.47
C MET A 230 -16.89 7.58 25.08
N ILE A 231 -16.11 6.76 24.37
CA ILE A 231 -16.47 6.23 23.06
C ILE A 231 -17.70 5.30 23.17
N GLU A 232 -17.75 4.46 24.21
CA GLU A 232 -18.87 3.56 24.48
C GLU A 232 -20.14 4.34 24.87
N ASP A 233 -20.01 5.36 25.73
CA ASP A 233 -21.11 6.27 26.08
C ASP A 233 -21.65 7.00 24.85
N LYS A 234 -20.76 7.43 23.95
CA LYS A 234 -21.15 8.06 22.68
C LYS A 234 -21.98 7.11 21.82
N ARG A 235 -21.58 5.84 21.69
CA ARG A 235 -22.36 4.82 20.98
C ARG A 235 -23.72 4.61 21.63
N ARG A 236 -23.77 4.54 22.96
CA ARG A 236 -25.03 4.39 23.72
C ARG A 236 -25.99 5.56 23.46
N LEU A 237 -25.50 6.80 23.52
CA LEU A 237 -26.30 8.00 23.23
C LEU A 237 -26.74 8.05 21.76
N ARG A 238 -25.90 7.61 20.81
CA ARG A 238 -26.27 7.50 19.39
C ARG A 238 -27.44 6.56 19.20
N ARG A 239 -27.38 5.34 19.77
CA ARG A 239 -28.49 4.38 19.71
C ARG A 239 -29.77 4.92 20.33
N LEU A 240 -29.65 5.62 21.47
CA LEU A 240 -30.79 6.26 22.11
C LEU A 240 -31.39 7.37 21.24
N TYR A 241 -30.56 8.20 20.61
CA TYR A 241 -31.01 9.24 19.69
C TYR A 241 -31.68 8.64 18.45
N GLN A 242 -31.11 7.60 17.84
CA GLN A 242 -31.69 6.93 16.67
C GLN A 242 -33.11 6.41 16.96
N ARG A 243 -33.34 5.89 18.17
CA ARG A 243 -34.65 5.38 18.62
C ARG A 243 -35.63 6.47 19.03
N THR A 244 -35.18 7.50 19.75
CA THR A 244 -36.08 8.49 20.38
C THR A 244 -36.26 9.75 19.55
N ARG A 245 -35.29 10.07 18.69
CA ARG A 245 -35.15 11.34 17.96
C ARG A 245 -35.24 12.59 18.85
N CYS A 246 -34.96 12.44 20.15
CA CYS A 246 -35.05 13.51 21.13
C CYS A 246 -33.96 14.58 20.91
N PRO A 247 -34.31 15.88 20.78
CA PRO A 247 -33.34 16.96 20.61
C PRO A 247 -32.34 17.07 21.77
N THR A 248 -32.78 16.83 23.01
CA THR A 248 -31.89 16.87 24.18
C THR A 248 -30.80 15.79 24.10
N ILE A 249 -31.16 14.57 23.70
CA ILE A 249 -30.19 13.49 23.50
C ILE A 249 -29.24 13.83 22.34
N LYS A 250 -29.73 14.47 21.26
CA LYS A 250 -28.89 14.97 20.17
C LYS A 250 -27.86 15.98 20.67
N SER A 251 -28.26 16.95 21.49
CA SER A 251 -27.34 17.93 22.07
C SER A 251 -26.29 17.28 22.96
N GLN A 252 -26.69 16.32 23.80
CA GLN A 252 -25.75 15.54 24.62
C GLN A 252 -24.77 14.72 23.78
N LEU A 253 -25.27 14.06 22.73
CA LEU A 253 -24.46 13.30 21.79
C LEU A 253 -23.43 14.19 21.10
N ASN A 254 -23.86 15.36 20.60
CA ASN A 254 -22.97 16.31 19.94
C ASN A 254 -21.87 16.82 20.87
N ALA A 255 -22.23 17.20 22.11
CA ALA A 255 -21.27 17.64 23.11
C ALA A 255 -20.26 16.53 23.46
N LEU A 256 -20.73 15.28 23.62
CA LEU A 256 -19.84 14.15 23.88
C LEU A 256 -18.97 13.82 22.66
N ALA A 257 -19.50 13.93 21.45
CA ALA A 257 -18.74 13.71 20.23
C ALA A 257 -17.60 14.73 20.06
N GLU A 258 -17.87 16.01 20.31
CA GLU A 258 -16.87 17.08 20.31
C GLU A 258 -15.81 16.81 21.38
N ARG A 259 -16.22 16.44 22.60
CA ARG A 259 -15.29 16.08 23.68
C ARG A 259 -14.43 14.87 23.34
N VAL A 260 -15.00 13.83 22.74
CA VAL A 260 -14.24 12.64 22.28
C VAL A 260 -13.24 13.04 21.20
N SER A 261 -13.64 13.89 20.26
CA SER A 261 -12.75 14.38 19.21
C SER A 261 -11.56 15.14 19.78
N ALA A 262 -11.82 16.10 20.69
CA ALA A 262 -10.78 16.88 21.34
C ALA A 262 -9.79 15.98 22.13
N VAL A 263 -10.31 15.05 22.93
CA VAL A 263 -9.46 14.14 23.72
C VAL A 263 -8.64 13.19 22.84
N LEU A 264 -9.17 12.75 21.70
CA LEU A 264 -8.43 11.94 20.74
C LEU A 264 -7.31 12.75 20.05
N GLU A 265 -7.58 14.01 19.72
CA GLU A 265 -6.59 14.92 19.15
C GLU A 265 -5.46 15.19 20.15
N ASP A 266 -5.80 15.56 21.39
CA ASP A 266 -4.83 15.76 22.47
C ASP A 266 -3.97 14.51 22.70
N HIS A 267 -4.61 13.33 22.72
CA HIS A 267 -3.89 12.06 22.88
C HIS A 267 -2.95 11.77 21.70
N ALA A 268 -3.38 12.05 20.46
CA ALA A 268 -2.55 11.88 19.27
C ALA A 268 -1.35 12.83 19.29
N VAL A 269 -1.56 14.09 19.67
CA VAL A 269 -0.52 15.12 19.80
C VAL A 269 0.49 14.74 20.89
N ASP A 270 0.03 14.38 22.09
CA ASP A 270 0.87 13.92 23.20
C ASP A 270 1.67 12.66 22.83
N SER A 271 1.03 11.68 22.18
CA SER A 271 1.72 10.49 21.68
C SER A 271 2.79 10.84 20.64
N TRP A 272 2.56 11.84 19.80
CA TRP A 272 3.51 12.29 18.81
C TRP A 272 4.69 13.03 19.45
N TYR A 273 4.45 13.94 20.40
CA TYR A 273 5.50 14.60 21.17
C TYR A 273 6.40 13.62 21.90
N LYS A 274 5.82 12.63 22.60
CA LYS A 274 6.58 11.55 23.24
C LYS A 274 7.40 10.72 22.25
N THR A 275 6.94 10.60 21.01
CA THR A 275 7.68 9.91 19.95
C THR A 275 8.88 10.75 19.48
N ILE A 276 8.71 12.06 19.33
CA ILE A 276 9.80 12.99 18.98
C ILE A 276 10.84 13.05 20.09
N GLU A 277 10.42 13.21 21.34
CA GLU A 277 11.31 13.31 22.50
C GLU A 277 12.20 12.06 22.63
N ARG A 278 11.59 10.87 22.59
CA ARG A 278 12.33 9.59 22.59
C ARG A 278 13.25 9.44 21.38
N ALA A 279 12.86 9.94 20.22
CA ALA A 279 13.71 9.88 19.03
C ALA A 279 14.92 10.83 19.15
N GLY A 280 14.81 11.92 19.91
CA GLY A 280 15.89 12.88 20.15
C GLY A 280 16.98 12.40 21.11
N GLU A 281 16.76 11.30 21.85
CA GLU A 281 17.73 10.74 22.79
C GLU A 281 19.01 10.23 22.11
N ASP A 282 18.92 9.77 20.86
CA ASP A 282 20.07 9.28 20.10
C ASP A 282 19.95 9.50 18.58
N TRP A 283 21.09 9.52 17.88
CA TRP A 283 21.13 9.68 16.42
C TRP A 283 20.36 8.57 15.68
N SER A 284 20.35 7.35 16.25
CA SER A 284 19.65 6.21 15.66
C SER A 284 18.12 6.39 15.69
N GLY A 285 17.59 6.99 16.76
CA GLY A 285 16.19 7.38 16.93
C GLY A 285 15.77 8.45 15.93
N ILE A 286 16.55 9.54 15.82
CA ILE A 286 16.30 10.61 14.84
C ILE A 286 16.29 10.04 13.42
N HIS A 287 17.31 9.26 13.05
CA HIS A 287 17.39 8.67 11.71
C HIS A 287 16.18 7.76 11.43
N ARG A 288 15.74 6.96 12.41
CA ARG A 288 14.55 6.11 12.28
C ARG A 288 13.28 6.95 12.10
N LEU A 289 13.12 8.03 12.85
CA LEU A 289 11.97 8.93 12.76
C LEU A 289 11.93 9.65 11.41
N CYS A 290 13.05 10.25 10.97
CA CYS A 290 13.17 10.88 9.66
C CYS A 290 12.78 9.91 8.55
N HIS A 291 13.27 8.68 8.62
CA HIS A 291 12.95 7.66 7.63
C HIS A 291 11.48 7.20 7.69
N GLN A 292 10.84 7.17 8.87
CA GLN A 292 9.40 6.92 8.98
C GLN A 292 8.57 8.05 8.34
N VAL A 293 8.94 9.30 8.56
CA VAL A 293 8.23 10.47 8.04
C VAL A 293 8.46 10.67 6.54
N SER A 294 9.68 10.43 6.05
CA SER A 294 10.04 10.62 4.65
C SER A 294 9.62 9.46 3.74
N ARG A 295 9.39 8.26 4.28
CA ARG A 295 8.97 7.11 3.46
C ARG A 295 7.51 7.22 3.05
N LYS A 296 7.28 7.57 1.78
CA LYS A 296 6.02 7.24 1.10
C LYS A 296 5.98 5.73 0.88
N SER A 297 5.07 5.04 1.57
CA SER A 297 4.82 3.63 1.27
C SER A 297 4.08 3.59 -0.06
N GLU A 298 4.74 3.12 -1.11
CA GLU A 298 4.04 2.83 -2.36
C GLU A 298 3.05 1.68 -2.13
N PRO A 299 1.87 1.71 -2.80
CA PRO A 299 0.93 0.60 -2.77
C PRO A 299 1.61 -0.66 -3.32
N ILE A 300 1.32 -1.81 -2.70
CA ILE A 300 1.90 -3.08 -3.13
C ILE A 300 1.15 -3.54 -4.39
N ARG A 301 1.78 -3.37 -5.56
CA ARG A 301 1.24 -3.74 -6.86
C ARG A 301 1.67 -5.15 -7.28
N PRO A 302 0.87 -5.85 -8.11
CA PRO A 302 1.35 -7.03 -8.83
C PRO A 302 2.52 -6.64 -9.76
N LEU A 303 3.36 -7.61 -10.11
CA LEU A 303 4.33 -7.42 -11.19
C LEU A 303 3.61 -7.60 -12.52
N LEU A 304 4.03 -6.88 -13.55
CA LEU A 304 3.50 -7.04 -14.89
C LEU A 304 4.39 -8.02 -15.64
N ALA A 305 3.79 -8.98 -16.33
CA ALA A 305 4.49 -9.79 -17.33
C ALA A 305 4.82 -8.94 -18.56
N SER A 306 5.60 -9.51 -19.48
CA SER A 306 6.03 -8.85 -20.73
C SER A 306 4.86 -8.41 -21.62
N ASP A 307 3.73 -9.10 -21.52
CA ASP A 307 2.46 -8.79 -22.18
C ASP A 307 1.65 -7.67 -21.49
N GLY A 308 2.12 -7.16 -20.34
CA GLY A 308 1.42 -6.17 -19.51
C GLY A 308 0.39 -6.76 -18.55
N THR A 309 0.22 -8.09 -18.53
CA THR A 309 -0.75 -8.76 -17.65
C THR A 309 -0.26 -8.76 -16.19
N PRO A 310 -1.09 -8.37 -15.22
CA PRO A 310 -0.73 -8.42 -13.80
C PRO A 310 -0.60 -9.87 -13.30
N ARG A 311 0.53 -10.15 -12.65
CA ARG A 311 0.84 -11.44 -12.03
C ARG A 311 0.96 -11.30 -10.51
N TYR A 312 0.18 -12.13 -9.82
CA TYR A 312 0.02 -12.06 -8.37
C TYR A 312 0.78 -13.15 -7.61
N ARG A 313 1.07 -14.31 -8.25
CA ARG A 313 1.72 -15.45 -7.57
C ARG A 313 3.21 -15.22 -7.43
N ALA A 314 3.83 -15.83 -6.43
CA ALA A 314 5.28 -15.77 -6.23
C ALA A 314 6.05 -16.44 -7.38
N ALA A 315 5.56 -17.56 -7.91
CA ALA A 315 6.16 -18.26 -9.05
C ALA A 315 6.22 -17.36 -10.29
N ASP A 316 5.11 -16.71 -10.64
CA ASP A 316 5.06 -15.78 -11.77
C ASP A 316 6.07 -14.63 -11.65
N ARG A 317 6.42 -14.22 -10.41
CA ARG A 317 7.45 -13.19 -10.21
C ARG A 317 8.83 -13.72 -10.57
N ALA A 318 9.13 -14.97 -10.23
CA ALA A 318 10.41 -15.58 -10.59
C ALA A 318 10.56 -15.64 -12.11
N GLU A 319 9.52 -16.03 -12.82
CA GLU A 319 9.48 -16.02 -14.29
C GLU A 319 9.66 -14.61 -14.86
N ILE A 320 8.94 -13.60 -14.34
CA ILE A 320 9.11 -12.20 -14.79
C ILE A 320 10.55 -11.73 -14.60
N PHE A 321 11.18 -12.08 -13.47
CA PHE A 321 12.59 -11.76 -13.26
C PHE A 321 13.49 -12.53 -14.20
N ALA A 322 13.23 -13.81 -14.46
CA ALA A 322 13.99 -14.63 -15.39
C ALA A 322 13.93 -14.03 -16.81
N ASP A 323 12.74 -13.74 -17.34
CA ASP A 323 12.53 -13.10 -18.64
C ASP A 323 13.27 -11.76 -18.75
N TYR A 324 13.14 -10.93 -17.71
CA TYR A 324 13.80 -9.62 -17.66
C TYR A 324 15.32 -9.76 -17.65
N LEU A 325 15.86 -10.65 -16.80
CA LEU A 325 17.29 -10.87 -16.69
C LEU A 325 17.84 -11.49 -17.98
N GLU A 326 17.18 -12.48 -18.57
CA GLU A 326 17.55 -13.03 -19.87
C GLU A 326 17.69 -11.91 -20.91
N THR A 327 16.71 -11.00 -20.98
CA THR A 327 16.77 -9.86 -21.91
C THR A 327 17.95 -8.91 -21.61
N GLN A 328 18.25 -8.65 -20.33
CA GLN A 328 19.37 -7.76 -19.95
C GLN A 328 20.75 -8.40 -20.16
N PHE A 329 20.84 -9.72 -20.06
CA PHE A 329 22.07 -10.49 -20.20
C PHE A 329 22.28 -11.04 -21.62
N GLN A 330 21.54 -10.54 -22.61
CA GLN A 330 21.88 -10.76 -24.01
C GLN A 330 23.09 -9.89 -24.42
N PRO A 331 24.04 -10.44 -25.19
CA PRO A 331 25.14 -9.67 -25.74
C PRO A 331 24.60 -8.47 -26.52
N ASN A 332 25.16 -7.29 -26.30
CA ASN A 332 24.83 -6.14 -27.14
C ASN A 332 25.20 -6.48 -28.59
N PRO A 333 24.36 -6.10 -29.59
CA PRO A 333 24.69 -6.32 -30.99
C PRO A 333 26.03 -5.66 -31.31
N THR A 334 27.00 -6.47 -31.70
CA THR A 334 28.37 -6.06 -32.02
C THR A 334 28.36 -5.25 -33.32
N LYS A 335 28.71 -3.96 -33.22
CA LYS A 335 28.84 -3.09 -34.40
C LYS A 335 30.05 -3.44 -35.27
N ASP A 336 31.06 -4.08 -34.67
CA ASP A 336 32.29 -4.51 -35.32
C ASP A 336 32.53 -5.98 -34.96
N THR A 337 32.18 -6.86 -35.90
CA THR A 337 32.29 -8.31 -35.74
C THR A 337 33.75 -8.77 -35.70
N LEU A 338 34.64 -8.09 -36.43
CA LEU A 338 36.07 -8.44 -36.47
C LEU A 338 36.77 -8.17 -35.15
N HIS A 339 36.42 -7.06 -34.47
CA HIS A 339 36.96 -6.77 -33.14
C HIS A 339 36.48 -7.78 -32.09
N ALA A 340 35.22 -8.23 -32.18
CA ALA A 340 34.68 -9.21 -31.25
C ALA A 340 35.36 -10.57 -31.41
N GLU A 341 35.52 -11.05 -32.64
CA GLU A 341 36.22 -12.30 -32.96
C GLU A 341 37.69 -12.29 -32.47
N GLU A 342 38.39 -11.16 -32.60
CA GLU A 342 39.76 -11.02 -32.10
C GLU A 342 39.84 -11.03 -30.56
N VAL A 343 38.87 -10.42 -29.87
CA VAL A 343 38.80 -10.45 -28.40
C VAL A 343 38.52 -11.86 -27.90
N GLU A 344 37.56 -12.58 -28.51
CA GLU A 344 37.26 -13.97 -28.16
C GLU A 344 38.47 -14.87 -28.36
N ARG A 345 39.12 -14.79 -29.53
CA ARG A 345 40.35 -15.53 -29.83
C ARG A 345 41.43 -15.29 -28.77
N ARG A 346 41.58 -14.05 -28.30
CA ARG A 346 42.59 -13.66 -27.32
C ARG A 346 42.26 -14.10 -25.90
N VAL A 347 40.98 -14.15 -25.53
CA VAL A 347 40.53 -14.72 -24.25
C VAL A 347 40.72 -16.23 -24.24
N ASP A 348 40.37 -16.93 -25.32
CA ASP A 348 40.59 -18.37 -25.45
C ASP A 348 42.08 -18.72 -25.42
N GLU A 349 42.92 -17.93 -26.09
CA GLU A 349 44.37 -18.08 -26.05
C GLU A 349 44.93 -17.85 -24.64
N TYR A 350 44.37 -16.91 -23.87
CA TYR A 350 44.76 -16.64 -22.49
C TYR A 350 44.32 -17.74 -21.52
N LEU A 351 43.06 -18.20 -21.61
CA LEU A 351 42.53 -19.27 -20.75
C LEU A 351 43.10 -20.65 -21.11
N GLY A 352 43.54 -20.84 -22.36
CA GLY A 352 44.22 -22.05 -22.82
C GLY A 352 45.70 -22.12 -22.44
N GLN A 353 46.29 -21.02 -21.97
CA GLN A 353 47.66 -21.04 -21.43
C GLN A 353 47.67 -21.72 -20.05
N ALA A 354 48.64 -22.59 -19.82
CA ALA A 354 48.86 -23.17 -18.51
C ALA A 354 49.16 -22.05 -17.50
N ILE A 355 48.43 -22.01 -16.39
CA ILE A 355 48.70 -21.09 -15.28
C ILE A 355 50.17 -21.30 -14.89
N ALA A 356 50.99 -20.27 -15.07
CA ALA A 356 52.39 -20.36 -14.74
C ALA A 356 52.52 -20.61 -13.23
N PRO A 357 53.40 -21.53 -12.77
CA PRO A 357 53.58 -21.84 -11.34
C PRO A 357 54.11 -20.65 -10.50
N THR A 358 54.27 -19.48 -11.11
CA THR A 358 54.69 -18.21 -10.51
C THR A 358 53.57 -17.19 -10.32
N GLU A 359 52.32 -17.51 -10.63
CA GLU A 359 51.21 -16.73 -10.05
C GLU A 359 51.07 -17.14 -8.59
N ASP A 360 51.74 -16.38 -7.72
CA ASP A 360 51.68 -16.58 -6.27
C ASP A 360 50.21 -16.67 -5.83
N PRO A 361 49.79 -17.72 -5.10
CA PRO A 361 48.54 -17.65 -4.37
C PRO A 361 48.68 -16.45 -3.44
N ILE A 362 47.72 -15.52 -3.51
CA ILE A 362 47.68 -14.30 -2.68
C ILE A 362 48.07 -14.70 -1.25
N ALA A 363 49.30 -14.35 -0.85
CA ALA A 363 49.79 -14.66 0.47
C ALA A 363 48.96 -13.85 1.46
N ASP A 364 48.44 -14.54 2.48
CA ASP A 364 47.49 -14.10 3.50
C ASP A 364 47.98 -12.92 4.39
N GLY A 365 49.07 -12.24 4.01
CA GLY A 365 49.77 -11.24 4.82
C GLY A 365 49.71 -9.80 4.32
N SER A 366 49.13 -9.52 3.15
CA SER A 366 49.04 -8.14 2.66
C SER A 366 47.90 -7.97 1.66
N LEU A 367 46.67 -7.93 2.17
CA LEU A 367 45.66 -7.06 1.58
C LEU A 367 46.13 -5.63 1.85
N PRO A 368 46.62 -4.86 0.86
CA PRO A 368 46.62 -3.41 1.04
C PRO A 368 45.18 -3.05 1.38
N GLU A 369 45.01 -2.14 2.33
CA GLU A 369 43.72 -1.59 2.72
C GLU A 369 43.04 -1.01 1.46
N ILE A 370 42.35 -1.85 0.71
CA ILE A 370 41.41 -1.43 -0.32
C ILE A 370 40.27 -0.87 0.50
N THR A 371 40.43 0.39 0.88
CA THR A 371 39.29 1.24 1.15
C THR A 371 38.45 1.12 -0.11
N LEU A 372 37.37 0.33 -0.05
CA LEU A 372 36.23 0.50 -0.94
C LEU A 372 35.73 1.92 -0.67
N ARG A 373 36.40 2.91 -1.26
CA ARG A 373 35.81 4.20 -1.55
C ARG A 373 34.76 3.87 -2.59
N THR A 374 33.61 3.40 -2.13
CA THR A 374 32.36 3.62 -2.83
C THR A 374 32.33 5.11 -3.09
N THR A 375 32.63 5.51 -4.33
CA THR A 375 32.38 6.88 -4.75
C THR A 375 30.92 7.14 -4.41
N PRO A 376 30.61 8.15 -3.58
CA PRO A 376 29.22 8.51 -3.36
C PRO A 376 28.67 8.84 -4.74
N ARG A 377 27.59 8.16 -5.16
CA ARG A 377 26.79 8.60 -6.30
C ARG A 377 26.57 10.09 -6.12
N ARG A 378 27.16 10.91 -7.00
CA ARG A 378 27.04 12.36 -6.98
C ARG A 378 25.54 12.70 -7.03
N GLY A 379 24.99 13.04 -5.87
CA GLY A 379 23.79 13.85 -5.78
C GLY A 379 24.12 15.22 -6.33
N ASN A 380 23.31 15.72 -7.25
CA ASN A 380 23.45 17.04 -7.84
C ASN A 380 23.43 18.12 -6.75
N HIS A 381 24.61 18.63 -6.40
CA HIS A 381 24.74 19.95 -5.80
C HIS A 381 25.28 20.91 -6.85
N HIS A 382 24.40 21.81 -7.28
CA HIS A 382 24.77 23.02 -7.98
C HIS A 382 25.67 23.86 -7.07
N GLN A 383 26.92 24.08 -7.50
CA GLN A 383 27.62 25.32 -7.18
C GLN A 383 28.44 25.78 -8.40
N THR A 384 28.17 27.02 -8.75
CA THR A 384 28.69 27.84 -9.82
C THR A 384 30.22 28.02 -9.77
N ARG A 385 30.89 27.91 -10.93
CA ARG A 385 31.92 28.88 -11.36
C ARG A 385 32.23 28.77 -12.86
N HIS A 386 32.33 29.94 -13.48
CA HIS A 386 32.61 30.22 -14.89
C HIS A 386 34.03 29.82 -15.32
N GLN A 387 34.18 29.34 -16.56
CA GLN A 387 34.82 30.02 -17.71
C GLN A 387 35.24 29.02 -18.81
N GLY A 388 35.03 29.36 -20.09
CA GLY A 388 35.90 28.89 -21.19
C GLY A 388 35.33 27.93 -22.28
N CYS A 389 34.44 28.44 -23.13
CA CYS A 389 34.46 28.28 -24.61
C CYS A 389 34.62 26.90 -25.32
N LYS A 390 33.52 26.37 -25.89
CA LYS A 390 33.13 26.40 -27.34
C LYS A 390 32.14 25.25 -27.69
N ARG A 391 31.08 25.60 -28.43
CA ARG A 391 30.04 24.77 -29.09
C ARG A 391 29.98 25.20 -30.58
N PRO A 392 29.24 24.55 -31.52
CA PRO A 392 28.78 23.16 -31.72
C PRO A 392 29.05 22.71 -33.22
N PRO A 393 28.36 21.72 -33.88
CA PRO A 393 26.91 21.71 -34.24
C PRO A 393 26.18 20.35 -34.00
N GLN A 394 24.95 20.36 -33.46
CA GLN A 394 23.64 20.10 -34.13
C GLN A 394 23.17 18.63 -34.24
N ARG A 395 22.35 18.20 -33.24
CA ARG A 395 20.92 17.76 -33.28
C ARG A 395 20.41 16.80 -34.40
N PRO A 396 19.40 15.92 -34.13
CA PRO A 396 18.12 16.30 -33.53
C PRO A 396 17.57 15.46 -32.37
N ALA A 397 16.65 16.12 -31.66
CA ALA A 397 15.92 15.67 -30.49
C ALA A 397 14.53 15.18 -30.89
N CYS A 398 14.07 14.09 -30.28
CA CYS A 398 12.65 13.76 -30.21
C CYS A 398 12.06 14.34 -28.92
N PHE A 399 10.97 15.10 -29.10
CA PHE A 399 10.16 15.74 -28.08
C PHE A 399 9.27 14.71 -27.38
N TYR A 400 9.15 14.80 -26.05
CA TYR A 400 7.86 14.63 -25.40
C TYR A 400 7.61 15.80 -24.45
N ARG A 401 6.52 16.51 -24.74
CA ARG A 401 5.97 17.66 -24.04
C ARG A 401 5.56 17.24 -22.62
N ARG A 402 6.11 17.89 -21.60
CA ARG A 402 5.52 17.94 -20.26
C ARG A 402 4.87 19.31 -20.13
N SER A 403 3.55 19.36 -20.15
CA SER A 403 2.74 20.55 -19.88
C SER A 403 2.99 21.00 -18.44
N GLY A 404 3.40 22.26 -18.28
CA GLY A 404 3.57 22.89 -16.98
C GLY A 404 2.22 23.19 -16.34
N GLY A 405 2.03 22.73 -15.11
CA GLY A 405 1.04 23.24 -14.17
C GLY A 405 1.79 23.90 -13.01
N GLN A 406 1.62 25.22 -12.86
CA GLN A 406 2.12 26.01 -11.74
C GLN A 406 1.56 25.47 -10.41
N LEU A 407 2.45 25.00 -9.53
CA LEU A 407 2.19 24.88 -8.11
C LEU A 407 2.21 26.30 -7.50
N ARG A 408 1.03 26.88 -7.25
CA ARG A 408 0.91 27.99 -6.30
C ARG A 408 0.98 27.40 -4.89
N GLY A 409 2.04 27.71 -4.16
CA GLY A 409 2.09 27.52 -2.72
C GLY A 409 1.12 28.48 -2.01
N PRO A 410 0.67 28.16 -0.78
CA PRO A 410 -0.12 29.09 0.01
C PRO A 410 0.72 30.30 0.39
N LEU A 411 0.28 31.48 -0.03
CA LEU A 411 0.77 32.77 0.49
C LEU A 411 0.36 32.91 1.96
N PRO A 412 1.20 33.50 2.83
CA PRO A 412 0.82 33.82 4.19
C PRO A 412 -0.31 34.86 4.19
N ARG A 413 -1.32 34.65 5.05
CA ARG A 413 -2.38 35.64 5.32
C ARG A 413 -1.72 36.94 5.81
N GLN A 414 -1.72 37.97 4.98
CA GLN A 414 -1.58 39.34 5.44
C GLN A 414 -2.85 39.70 6.21
N ALA A 415 -2.65 40.13 7.46
CA ALA A 415 -3.68 40.75 8.26
C ALA A 415 -4.07 42.08 7.61
N HIS A 416 -5.27 42.14 7.01
CA HIS A 416 -5.93 43.41 6.77
C HIS A 416 -6.60 43.83 8.08
N LEU A 417 -6.01 44.85 8.69
CA LEU A 417 -6.65 45.71 9.68
C LEU A 417 -7.72 46.51 8.95
N ASP A 418 -8.99 46.27 9.26
CA ASP A 418 -10.06 47.21 8.94
C ASP A 418 -10.11 48.32 10.01
N PRO A 419 -10.37 49.58 9.60
CA PRO A 419 -10.35 50.75 10.47
C PRO A 419 -11.58 50.83 11.40
N PRO A 420 -11.52 51.62 12.48
CA PRO A 420 -12.57 51.67 13.48
C PRO A 420 -13.82 52.37 12.94
N TYR A 421 -14.96 51.67 12.96
CA TYR A 421 -16.26 52.30 12.82
C TYR A 421 -16.56 53.11 14.09
N ARG A 422 -16.55 54.44 13.95
CA ARG A 422 -17.22 55.36 14.88
C ARG A 422 -18.73 55.24 14.71
N GLY A 423 -19.44 55.29 15.82
CA GLY A 423 -20.89 55.15 15.87
C GLY A 423 -21.68 56.36 15.38
N ALA A 424 -22.97 56.10 15.20
CA ALA A 424 -24.11 56.93 15.54
C ALA A 424 -25.31 55.99 15.74
#